data_AF-A0A2N3AS19-F1
#
_entry.id   AF-A0A2N3AS19-F1
#
_cell.length_a   1.000
_cell.length_b   1.000
_cell.length_c   1.000
_cell.angle_alpha   90.00
_cell.angle_beta   90.00
_cell.angle_gamma   90.00
#
_symmetry.space_group_name_H-M   'P 1'
#
loop_
_entity.id
_entity.type
_entity.pdbx_description
1 polymer ?
#
loop_
_entity_poly.entity_id
_entity_poly.type
_entity_poly.pdbx_seq_one_letter_code
_entity_poly.pdbx_strand_id
1 'polypeptide(L)'
;ACPHCRQDWSVQQADDFPAYIGIFVVGHLLAPVVIAMIGTFGMSAWATLAIILPVAVVMLIAMLQPVKGAVIAFLWWHGIGAFRQERRPAPPALGAPADEP
;
A
#
# COMPACT_ATOMS: atom_id res chain seq x y z
N ALA A 1 -14.00 16.05 -6.64
CA ALA A 1 -13.27 15.71 -7.87
C ALA A 1 -11.98 16.51 -8.00
N CYS A 2 -10.92 15.92 -8.60
CA CYS A 2 -9.64 16.59 -8.85
C CYS A 2 -9.78 17.64 -9.98
N PRO A 3 -9.29 18.88 -9.81
CA PRO A 3 -9.46 19.94 -10.80
C PRO A 3 -8.68 19.70 -12.11
N HIS A 4 -7.65 18.84 -12.09
CA HIS A 4 -6.83 18.58 -13.28
C HIS A 4 -7.35 17.42 -14.15
N CYS A 5 -7.69 16.29 -13.53
CA CYS A 5 -8.15 15.09 -14.26
C CYS A 5 -9.66 14.85 -14.17
N ARG A 6 -10.41 15.69 -13.44
CA ARG A 6 -11.85 15.55 -13.15
C ARG A 6 -12.26 14.24 -12.47
N GLN A 7 -11.31 13.42 -12.04
CA GLN A 7 -11.57 12.18 -11.33
C GLN A 7 -12.22 12.46 -9.98
N ASP A 8 -13.32 11.77 -9.67
CA ASP A 8 -13.89 11.80 -8.33
C ASP A 8 -13.13 10.86 -7.39
N TRP A 9 -12.65 11.40 -6.29
CA TRP A 9 -11.90 10.68 -5.25
C TRP A 9 -12.74 10.53 -3.97
N SER A 10 -13.95 11.08 -3.93
CA SER A 10 -14.80 11.14 -2.72
C SER A 10 -15.39 9.79 -2.30
N VAL A 11 -15.47 8.84 -3.23
CA VAL A 11 -16.17 7.55 -3.04
C VAL A 11 -15.24 6.44 -2.54
N GLN A 12 -13.93 6.68 -2.49
CA GLN A 12 -12.95 5.65 -2.15
C GLN A 12 -12.44 5.76 -0.72
N GLN A 13 -12.77 4.74 0.08
CA GLN A 13 -12.04 4.43 1.29
C GLN A 13 -11.03 3.32 0.99
N ALA A 14 -9.76 3.58 1.32
CA ALA A 14 -8.82 2.50 1.57
C ALA A 14 -9.19 1.97 2.96
N ASP A 15 -9.80 0.78 3.02
CA ASP A 15 -10.20 0.05 4.23
C ASP A 15 -9.03 -0.15 5.22
N ASP A 16 -9.18 -1.02 6.21
CA ASP A 16 -8.10 -1.45 7.12
C ASP A 16 -6.94 -2.18 6.41
N PHE A 17 -7.06 -2.51 5.12
CA PHE A 17 -6.07 -3.24 4.33
C PHE A 17 -4.65 -2.63 4.36
N PRO A 18 -4.45 -1.29 4.28
CA PRO A 18 -3.14 -0.68 4.44
C PRO A 18 -2.52 -0.92 5.81
N ALA A 19 -3.33 -0.97 6.88
CA ALA A 19 -2.83 -1.27 8.22
C ALA A 19 -2.38 -2.73 8.32
N TYR A 20 -3.13 -3.68 7.75
CA TYR A 20 -2.74 -5.09 7.71
C TYR A 20 -1.42 -5.31 6.94
N ILE A 21 -1.26 -4.68 5.77
CA ILE A 21 0.01 -4.74 5.02
C ILE A 21 1.14 -4.13 5.85
N GLY A 22 0.91 -2.97 6.48
CA GLY A 22 1.89 -2.32 7.34
C GLY A 22 2.36 -3.23 8.48
N ILE A 23 1.42 -3.86 9.20
CA ILE A 23 1.72 -4.80 10.29
C ILE A 23 2.50 -6.01 9.78
N PHE A 24 2.08 -6.59 8.64
CA PHE A 24 2.79 -7.73 8.05
C PHE A 24 4.24 -7.35 7.75
N VAL A 25 4.48 -6.26 7.02
CA VAL A 25 5.84 -5.89 6.61
C VAL A 25 6.68 -5.48 7.83
N VAL A 26 6.17 -4.61 8.72
CA VAL A 26 6.90 -4.19 9.93
C VAL A 26 7.21 -5.39 10.82
N GLY A 27 6.26 -6.30 11.02
CA GLY A 27 6.45 -7.52 11.79
C GLY A 27 7.54 -8.41 11.20
N HIS A 28 7.57 -8.62 9.88
CA HIS A 28 8.60 -9.43 9.22
C HIS A 28 9.97 -8.78 9.23
N LEU A 29 10.05 -7.45 9.24
CA LEU A 29 11.32 -6.73 9.36
C LEU A 29 11.85 -6.79 10.80
N LEU A 30 10.98 -6.65 11.81
CA LEU A 30 11.39 -6.61 13.22
C LEU A 30 11.54 -8.00 13.85
N ALA A 31 10.83 -9.03 13.37
CA ALA A 31 10.94 -10.40 13.87
C ALA A 31 12.39 -10.93 13.88
N PRO A 32 13.17 -10.88 12.77
CA PRO A 32 14.56 -11.33 12.80
C PRO A 32 15.44 -10.47 13.71
N VAL A 33 15.14 -9.18 13.85
CA VAL A 33 15.85 -8.26 14.76
C VAL A 33 15.64 -8.68 16.21
N VAL A 34 14.39 -8.94 16.62
CA VAL A 34 14.05 -9.41 17.97
C VAL A 34 14.70 -10.77 18.25
N ILE A 35 14.61 -11.70 17.29
CA ILE A 35 15.23 -13.03 17.41
C ILE A 35 16.75 -12.89 17.58
N ALA A 36 17.40 -12.00 16.82
CA ALA A 36 18.83 -11.75 16.97
C ALA A 36 19.17 -11.09 18.32
N MET A 37 18.42 -10.07 18.76
CA MET A 37 18.66 -9.39 20.03
C MET A 37 18.58 -10.34 21.23
N ILE A 38 17.54 -11.19 21.30
CA ILE A 38 17.35 -12.10 22.42
C ILE A 38 18.19 -13.37 22.25
N GLY A 39 18.14 -14.00 21.08
CA GLY A 39 18.74 -15.30 20.82
C GLY A 39 20.26 -15.26 20.60
N THR A 40 20.76 -14.24 19.89
CA THR A 40 22.19 -14.14 19.53
C THR A 40 22.94 -13.21 20.46
N PHE A 41 22.39 -12.04 20.77
CA PHE A 41 23.05 -11.02 21.59
C PHE A 41 22.75 -11.15 23.10
N GLY A 42 21.87 -12.08 23.50
CA GLY A 42 21.55 -12.34 24.91
C GLY A 42 20.91 -11.16 25.64
N MET A 43 20.28 -10.23 24.91
CA MET A 43 19.64 -9.06 25.51
C MET A 43 18.41 -9.47 26.31
N SER A 44 18.14 -8.77 27.43
CA SER A 44 16.95 -9.04 28.21
C SER A 44 15.67 -8.75 27.41
N ALA A 45 14.61 -9.54 27.66
CA ALA A 45 13.33 -9.37 26.98
C ALA A 45 12.74 -7.97 27.22
N TRP A 46 12.91 -7.41 28.42
CA TRP A 46 12.43 -6.08 28.77
C TRP A 46 13.19 -4.96 28.03
N ALA A 47 14.52 -5.07 27.92
CA ALA A 47 15.32 -4.09 27.17
C ALA A 47 14.98 -4.16 25.68
N THR A 48 14.86 -5.38 25.13
CA THR A 48 14.44 -5.58 23.74
C THR A 48 13.06 -4.99 23.48
N LEU A 49 12.09 -5.25 24.37
CA LEU A 49 10.73 -4.69 24.26
C LEU A 49 10.75 -3.15 24.31
N ALA A 50 11.50 -2.56 25.25
CA ALA A 50 11.59 -1.11 25.41
C ALA A 50 12.17 -0.40 24.18
N ILE A 51 13.04 -1.07 23.41
CA ILE A 51 13.62 -0.56 22.17
C ILE A 51 12.71 -0.83 20.96
N ILE A 52 12.21 -2.06 20.84
CA ILE A 52 11.48 -2.50 19.66
C ILE A 52 10.08 -1.88 19.60
N LEU A 53 9.43 -1.66 20.75
CA LEU A 53 8.10 -1.06 20.79
C LEU A 53 8.05 0.35 20.14
N PRO A 54 8.89 1.34 20.54
CA PRO A 54 8.87 2.64 19.89
C PRO A 54 9.30 2.57 18.42
N VAL A 55 10.28 1.71 18.07
CA VAL A 55 10.69 1.50 16.67
C VAL A 55 9.53 0.98 15.83
N ALA A 56 8.78 -0.01 16.33
CA ALA A 56 7.61 -0.56 15.65
C ALA A 56 6.52 0.51 15.43
N VAL A 57 6.24 1.34 16.43
CA VAL A 57 5.27 2.44 16.32
C VAL A 57 5.70 3.44 15.25
N VAL A 58 6.96 3.89 15.27
CA VAL A 58 7.49 4.83 14.27
C VAL A 58 7.43 4.23 12.87
N MET A 59 7.85 2.97 12.70
CA MET A 59 7.78 2.29 11.42
C MET A 59 6.35 2.14 10.92
N LEU A 60 5.39 1.77 11.78
CA LEU A 60 3.98 1.66 11.39
C LEU A 60 3.43 3.00 10.93
N ILE A 61 3.65 4.08 11.68
CA ILE A 61 3.19 5.42 11.30
C ILE A 61 3.80 5.85 9.95
N ALA A 62 5.11 5.61 9.77
CA ALA A 62 5.79 5.91 8.51
C ALA A 62 5.24 5.08 7.33
N MET A 63 4.81 3.84 7.59
CA MET A 63 4.32 2.92 6.56
C MET A 63 2.86 3.17 6.16
N LEU A 64 2.04 3.78 7.03
CA LEU A 64 0.60 3.99 6.77
C LEU A 64 0.34 4.82 5.50
N GLN A 65 1.05 5.93 5.31
CA GLN A 65 0.88 6.81 4.15
C GLN A 65 1.29 6.14 2.82
N PRO A 66 2.50 5.56 2.67
CA PRO A 66 2.91 4.94 1.42
C PRO A 66 2.07 3.71 1.05
N VAL A 67 1.68 2.89 2.03
CA VAL A 67 0.86 1.70 1.76
C VAL A 67 -0.54 2.10 1.31
N LYS A 68 -1.16 3.09 1.98
CA LYS A 68 -2.47 3.61 1.54
C LYS A 68 -2.41 4.12 0.10
N GLY A 69 -1.36 4.89 -0.23
CA GLY A 69 -1.13 5.38 -1.59
C GLY A 69 -0.95 4.25 -2.60
N ALA A 70 -0.16 3.23 -2.26
CA ALA A 70 0.09 2.07 -3.12
C ALA A 70 -1.19 1.25 -3.37
N VAL A 71 -2.02 1.02 -2.34
CA VAL A 71 -3.29 0.33 -2.46
C VAL A 71 -4.24 1.09 -3.38
N ILE A 72 -4.39 2.40 -3.18
CA ILE A 72 -5.24 3.26 -4.03
C ILE A 72 -4.73 3.26 -5.48
N ALA A 73 -3.42 3.40 -5.70
CA ALA A 73 -2.83 3.37 -7.03
C ALA A 73 -3.04 2.02 -7.73
N PHE A 74 -2.92 0.91 -6.99
CA PHE A 74 -3.15 -0.43 -7.52
C PHE A 74 -4.61 -0.65 -7.94
N LEU A 75 -5.56 -0.23 -7.10
CA LEU A 75 -6.99 -0.31 -7.38
C LEU A 75 -7.36 0.55 -8.60
N TRP A 76 -6.80 1.75 -8.70
CA TRP A 76 -6.97 2.62 -9.87
C TRP A 76 -6.38 1.99 -11.14
N TRP A 77 -5.17 1.42 -11.05
CA TRP A 77 -4.52 0.77 -12.18
C TRP A 77 -5.28 -0.45 -12.69
N HIS A 78 -5.94 -1.23 -11.83
CA HIS A 78 -6.73 -2.39 -12.25
C HIS A 78 -8.21 -2.08 -12.49
N GLY A 79 -8.67 -0.85 -12.27
CA GLY A 79 -10.08 -0.48 -12.41
C GLY A 79 -11.00 -1.25 -11.45
N ILE A 80 -10.51 -1.60 -10.26
CA ILE A 80 -11.26 -2.37 -9.27
C ILE A 80 -12.11 -1.42 -8.42
N GLY A 81 -13.38 -1.77 -8.16
CA GLY A 81 -14.30 -0.93 -7.39
C GLY A 81 -14.84 0.26 -8.21
N ALA A 82 -15.00 1.44 -7.61
CA ALA A 82 -15.52 2.62 -8.31
C ALA A 82 -14.50 3.34 -9.23
N PHE A 83 -13.28 2.78 -9.40
CA PHE A 83 -12.28 3.37 -10.29
C PHE A 83 -12.60 3.09 -11.76
N ARG A 84 -13.12 4.10 -12.47
CA ARG A 84 -13.19 4.06 -13.94
C ARG A 84 -11.79 4.35 -14.51
N GLN A 85 -11.19 3.37 -15.20
CA GLN A 85 -9.98 3.58 -15.99
C GLN A 85 -10.28 4.48 -17.19
N GLU A 86 -10.05 5.79 -17.06
CA GLU A 86 -10.20 6.74 -18.17
C GLU A 86 -9.14 6.51 -19.29
N ARG A 87 -8.00 5.89 -18.96
CA ARG A 87 -6.79 5.92 -19.80
C ARG A 87 -6.50 4.66 -20.62
N ARG A 88 -7.37 3.63 -20.61
CA ARG A 88 -7.19 2.48 -21.50
C ARG A 88 -8.02 2.72 -22.77
N PRO A 89 -7.40 2.92 -23.95
CA PRO A 89 -8.14 2.93 -25.20
C PRO A 89 -8.90 1.60 -25.29
N ALA A 90 -10.20 1.67 -25.58
CA ALA A 90 -10.94 0.47 -25.91
C ALA A 90 -10.19 -0.26 -27.04
N PRO A 91 -10.01 -1.58 -26.98
CA PRO A 91 -9.50 -2.33 -28.13
C PRO A 91 -10.32 -1.90 -29.36
N PRO A 92 -9.67 -1.59 -30.50
CA PRO A 92 -10.41 -1.25 -31.70
C PRO A 92 -11.44 -2.35 -31.95
N ALA A 93 -12.69 -1.94 -32.17
CA ALA A 93 -13.76 -2.88 -32.44
C ALA A 93 -13.29 -3.80 -33.57
N LEU A 94 -13.31 -5.11 -33.33
CA LEU A 94 -12.91 -6.11 -34.32
C LEU A 94 -13.87 -5.95 -35.52
N GLY A 95 -13.45 -5.19 -36.54
CA GLY A 95 -14.27 -4.84 -37.70
C GLY A 95 -14.38 -3.35 -38.04
N ALA A 96 -13.75 -2.42 -37.32
CA ALA A 96 -13.69 -1.02 -37.77
C ALA A 96 -12.78 -0.91 -39.02
N PRO A 97 -13.26 -0.35 -40.15
CA PRO A 97 -12.43 -0.17 -41.33
C PRO A 97 -11.25 0.75 -41.00
N ALA A 98 -10.05 0.41 -41.46
CA ALA A 98 -8.89 1.26 -41.33
C ALA A 98 -9.19 2.59 -42.02
N ASP A 99 -9.21 3.68 -41.26
CA ASP A 99 -9.29 5.04 -41.83
C ASP A 99 -8.04 5.25 -42.69
N GLU A 100 -8.25 5.33 -44.00
CA GLU A 100 -7.27 5.71 -45.01
C GLU A 100 -7.23 7.25 -45.09
N PRO A 101 -6.05 7.89 -45.18
CA PRO A 101 -5.87 9.32 -44.90
C PRO A 101 -6.51 10.29 -45.90
#